data_AF-A0A849IX38-F1
#
_entry.id   AF-A0A849IX38-F1
#
_cell.length_a   1.000
_cell.length_b   1.000
_cell.length_c   1.000
_cell.angle_alpha   90.00
_cell.angle_beta   90.00
_cell.angle_gamma   90.00
#
_symmetry.space_group_name_H-M   'P 1'
#
loop_
_entity.id
_entity.type
_entity.pdbx_description
1 polymer ?
#
loop_
_entity_poly.entity_id
_entity_poly.type
_entity_poly.pdbx_seq_one_letter_code
_entity_poly.pdbx_strand_id
1 'polypeptide(L)'
;LVGFEVRELSSGSEIPSDTDAVIIASHGSDEEQWLEMAIANGVRYIALVASHKRGVAVLSSLAIDGDLKKLIRTPAGLDIGAKTPSEVAISIIAEVISTRPSSTATKSDEDSPIEQVPKVAIDPVCAMEVAMVEGSLQLKFDGRPYYFCGTGCKKAFAANPQSYLNREP
;
A
#
# COMPACT_ATOMS: atom_id res chain seq x y z
N LEU A 1 11.93 -3.48 1.13
CA LEU A 1 10.65 -2.73 1.02
C LEU A 1 9.74 -3.19 2.15
N VAL A 2 8.78 -2.40 2.63
CA VAL A 2 7.88 -2.83 3.73
C VAL A 2 7.16 -4.14 3.34
N GLY A 3 7.51 -5.23 4.01
CA GLY A 3 6.90 -6.55 3.79
C GLY A 3 7.25 -7.23 2.45
N PHE A 4 8.30 -6.79 1.75
CA PHE A 4 8.79 -7.45 0.52
C PHE A 4 10.30 -7.65 0.59
N GLU A 5 10.73 -8.85 0.21
CA GLU A 5 12.11 -9.11 -0.20
C GLU A 5 12.33 -8.51 -1.59
N VAL A 6 13.42 -7.75 -1.75
CA VAL A 6 13.74 -7.10 -3.03
C VAL A 6 14.99 -7.76 -3.58
N ARG A 7 14.92 -8.25 -4.81
CA ARG A 7 16.03 -8.85 -5.54
C ARG A 7 16.24 -8.04 -6.81
N GLU A 8 17.47 -7.60 -7.04
CA GLU A 8 17.85 -6.96 -8.30
C GLU A 8 18.25 -8.04 -9.30
N LEU A 9 17.69 -7.97 -10.51
CA LEU A 9 17.98 -8.90 -11.59
C LEU A 9 18.70 -8.16 -12.72
N SER A 10 19.67 -8.83 -13.32
CA SER A 10 20.40 -8.36 -14.49
C SER A 10 20.08 -9.22 -15.70
N SER A 11 20.31 -8.70 -16.91
CA SER A 11 20.06 -9.38 -18.17
C SER A 11 20.64 -10.81 -18.18
N GLY A 12 19.83 -11.77 -18.64
CA GLY A 12 20.16 -13.19 -18.64
C GLY A 12 19.85 -13.93 -17.33
N SER A 13 19.35 -13.25 -16.29
CA SER A 13 18.82 -13.90 -15.09
C SER A 13 17.39 -14.42 -15.34
N GLU A 14 16.97 -15.41 -14.55
CA GLU A 14 15.59 -15.89 -14.54
C GLU A 14 14.76 -15.17 -13.47
N ILE A 15 13.44 -15.12 -13.66
CA ILE A 15 12.50 -14.64 -12.65
C ILE A 15 12.22 -15.79 -11.66
N PRO A 16 12.52 -15.64 -10.37
CA PRO A 16 12.20 -16.66 -9.37
C PRO A 16 10.69 -16.97 -9.33
N SER A 17 10.33 -18.24 -9.12
CA SER A 17 8.92 -18.68 -9.12
C SER A 17 8.10 -18.12 -7.95
N ASP A 18 8.75 -17.62 -6.89
CA ASP A 18 8.13 -16.96 -5.73
C ASP A 18 7.89 -15.46 -5.95
N THR A 19 8.11 -14.95 -7.17
CA THR A 19 8.01 -13.52 -7.46
C THR A 19 6.55 -13.05 -7.52
N ASP A 20 6.18 -12.20 -6.57
CA ASP A 20 4.85 -11.58 -6.52
C ASP A 20 4.70 -10.41 -7.51
N ALA A 21 5.80 -9.69 -7.77
CA ALA A 21 5.82 -8.45 -8.54
C ALA A 21 7.14 -8.28 -9.30
N VAL A 22 7.06 -7.83 -10.55
CA VAL A 22 8.20 -7.43 -11.38
C VAL A 22 8.06 -5.96 -11.76
N ILE A 23 9.10 -5.19 -11.49
CA ILE A 23 9.19 -3.76 -11.80
C ILE A 23 10.41 -3.54 -12.68
N ILE A 24 10.21 -3.06 -13.90
CA ILE A 24 11.26 -2.84 -14.88
C ILE A 24 11.60 -1.36 -14.91
N ALA A 25 12.84 -1.04 -14.53
CA ALA A 25 13.37 0.33 -14.49
C ALA A 25 14.73 0.45 -15.22
N SER A 26 14.94 -0.33 -16.27
CA SER A 26 16.22 -0.43 -16.99
C SER A 26 16.45 0.70 -18.00
N HIS A 27 15.48 1.59 -18.20
CA HIS A 27 15.57 2.73 -19.11
C HIS A 27 15.90 2.37 -20.58
N GLY A 28 15.61 1.15 -21.04
CA GLY A 28 15.59 0.77 -22.48
C GLY A 28 16.40 -0.45 -22.85
N SER A 29 17.03 -1.06 -21.86
CA SER A 29 17.75 -2.31 -22.06
C SER A 29 16.85 -3.47 -21.70
N ASP A 30 16.61 -4.36 -22.68
CA ASP A 30 15.92 -5.64 -22.54
C ASP A 30 14.50 -5.57 -21.93
N GLU A 31 13.83 -4.41 -22.02
CA GLU A 31 12.52 -4.16 -21.40
C GLU A 31 11.45 -5.14 -21.94
N GLU A 32 11.44 -5.36 -23.26
CA GLU A 32 10.51 -6.28 -23.90
C GLU A 32 10.67 -7.73 -23.42
N GLN A 33 11.92 -8.19 -23.35
CA GLN A 33 12.23 -9.55 -22.91
C GLN A 33 11.78 -9.80 -21.46
N TRP A 34 12.01 -8.83 -20.57
CA TRP A 34 11.56 -8.93 -19.17
C TRP A 34 10.04 -8.92 -19.04
N LEU A 35 9.34 -8.10 -19.84
CA LEU A 35 7.87 -8.05 -19.84
C LEU A 35 7.27 -9.37 -20.30
N GLU A 36 7.77 -9.92 -21.40
CA GLU A 36 7.31 -11.21 -21.93
C GLU A 36 7.59 -12.36 -20.95
N MET A 37 8.77 -12.37 -20.34
CA MET A 37 9.15 -13.37 -19.34
C MET A 37 8.28 -13.30 -18.08
N ALA A 38 7.96 -12.09 -17.60
CA ALA A 38 7.10 -11.92 -16.43
C ALA A 38 5.67 -12.41 -16.69
N ILE A 39 5.14 -12.16 -17.89
CA ILE A 39 3.83 -12.68 -18.32
C ILE A 39 3.85 -14.20 -18.42
N ALA A 40 4.89 -14.77 -19.05
CA ALA A 40 5.03 -16.22 -19.21
C ALA A 40 5.11 -16.95 -17.86
N ASN A 41 5.71 -16.33 -16.84
CA ASN A 41 5.77 -16.85 -15.47
C ASN A 41 4.51 -16.58 -14.65
N GLY A 42 3.49 -15.90 -15.20
CA GLY A 42 2.25 -15.60 -14.50
C GLY A 42 2.43 -14.67 -13.30
N VAL A 43 3.42 -13.77 -13.35
CA VAL A 43 3.65 -12.79 -12.28
C VAL A 43 2.42 -11.91 -12.12
N ARG A 44 1.96 -11.75 -10.86
CA ARG A 44 0.68 -11.06 -10.57
C ARG A 44 0.72 -9.57 -10.86
N TYR A 45 1.86 -8.95 -10.62
CA TYR A 45 2.06 -7.52 -10.85
C TYR A 45 3.26 -7.31 -11.78
N ILE A 46 3.04 -6.68 -12.93
CA ILE A 46 4.07 -6.42 -13.93
C ILE A 46 3.99 -4.94 -14.27
N ALA A 47 5.07 -4.19 -14.04
CA ALA A 47 5.08 -2.75 -14.29
C ALA A 47 6.36 -2.25 -14.94
N LEU A 48 6.21 -1.26 -15.82
CA LEU A 48 7.30 -0.57 -16.51
C LEU A 48 7.39 0.89 -16.06
N VAL A 49 8.55 1.25 -15.49
CA VAL A 49 8.88 2.62 -15.10
C VAL A 49 9.28 3.42 -16.36
N ALA A 50 8.29 4.07 -16.95
CA ALA A 50 8.46 4.88 -18.15
C ALA A 50 7.42 6.02 -18.20
N SER A 51 7.68 7.04 -19.01
CA SER A 51 6.65 8.03 -19.33
C SER A 51 5.53 7.40 -20.16
N HIS A 52 4.32 7.97 -20.17
CA HIS A 52 3.20 7.48 -20.98
C HIS A 52 3.57 7.23 -22.44
N LYS A 53 4.24 8.20 -23.08
CA LYS A 53 4.67 8.08 -24.48
C LYS A 53 5.58 6.87 -24.70
N ARG A 54 6.53 6.67 -23.78
CA ARG A 54 7.49 5.56 -23.87
C ARG A 54 6.83 4.23 -23.54
N GLY A 55 6.00 4.16 -22.52
CA GLY A 55 5.24 2.96 -22.16
C GLY A 55 4.40 2.47 -23.34
N VAL A 56 3.68 3.36 -24.02
CA VAL A 56 2.92 3.02 -25.23
C VAL A 56 3.82 2.48 -26.34
N ALA A 57 5.00 3.08 -26.55
CA ALA A 57 5.94 2.61 -27.56
C ALA A 57 6.46 1.20 -27.27
N VAL A 58 6.86 0.91 -26.03
CA VAL A 58 7.32 -0.42 -25.60
C VAL A 58 6.18 -1.44 -25.69
N LEU A 59 4.98 -1.12 -25.20
CA LEU A 59 3.84 -2.05 -25.33
C LEU A 59 3.49 -2.34 -26.79
N SER A 60 3.71 -1.39 -27.69
CA SER A 60 3.46 -1.57 -29.12
C SER A 60 4.49 -2.49 -29.79
N SER A 61 5.74 -2.54 -29.29
CA SER A 61 6.80 -3.42 -29.81
C SER A 61 6.68 -4.88 -29.34
N LEU A 62 6.01 -5.15 -28.22
CA LEU A 62 5.85 -6.52 -27.68
C LEU A 62 5.11 -7.44 -28.65
N ALA A 63 5.63 -8.66 -28.82
CA ALA A 63 5.09 -9.70 -29.69
C ALA A 63 4.07 -10.60 -28.98
N ILE A 64 3.21 -10.01 -28.15
CA ILE A 64 2.20 -10.71 -27.34
C ILE A 64 0.79 -10.25 -27.67
N ASP A 65 -0.20 -11.05 -27.27
CA ASP A 65 -1.62 -10.74 -27.43
C ASP A 65 -2.02 -9.43 -26.72
N GLY A 66 -2.98 -8.72 -27.29
CA GLY A 66 -3.45 -7.43 -26.79
C GLY A 66 -4.06 -7.49 -25.39
N ASP A 67 -4.70 -8.60 -25.01
CA ASP A 67 -5.23 -8.77 -23.66
C ASP A 67 -4.11 -9.00 -22.64
N LEU A 68 -3.03 -9.69 -23.03
CA LEU A 68 -1.84 -9.85 -22.18
C LEU A 68 -1.13 -8.51 -21.95
N LYS A 69 -1.13 -7.61 -22.95
CA LYS A 69 -0.57 -6.25 -22.79
C LYS A 69 -1.29 -5.45 -21.70
N LYS A 70 -2.58 -5.70 -21.45
CA LYS A 70 -3.36 -5.02 -20.40
C LYS A 70 -2.92 -5.40 -18.98
N LEU A 71 -2.18 -6.50 -18.82
CA LEU A 71 -1.62 -6.92 -17.54
C LEU A 71 -0.40 -6.07 -17.14
N ILE A 72 0.23 -5.37 -18.09
CA ILE A 72 1.40 -4.54 -17.86
C ILE A 72 0.95 -3.12 -17.47
N ARG A 73 1.42 -2.65 -16.31
CA ARG A 73 1.19 -1.28 -15.85
C ARG A 73 2.27 -0.33 -16.35
N THR A 74 1.88 0.71 -17.08
CA THR A 74 2.81 1.77 -17.47
C THR A 74 2.07 3.10 -17.66
N PRO A 75 2.53 4.22 -17.05
CA PRO A 75 3.63 4.31 -16.08
C PRO A 75 3.41 3.47 -14.82
N ALA A 76 4.49 2.95 -14.24
CA ALA A 76 4.42 2.23 -12.98
C ALA A 76 4.06 3.16 -11.82
N GLY A 77 3.19 2.70 -10.92
CA GLY A 77 2.78 3.39 -9.70
C GLY A 77 1.46 4.15 -9.84
N LEU A 78 0.81 4.37 -8.70
CA LEU A 78 -0.40 5.19 -8.61
C LEU A 78 -0.11 6.66 -8.94
N ASP A 79 -1.07 7.36 -9.53
CA ASP A 79 -0.95 8.80 -9.74
C ASP A 79 -1.15 9.55 -8.41
N ILE A 80 -0.04 9.78 -7.71
CA ILE A 80 0.04 10.60 -6.49
C ILE A 80 0.65 11.97 -6.76
N GLY A 81 0.83 12.36 -8.03
CA GLY A 81 1.54 13.58 -8.41
C GLY A 81 3.06 13.54 -8.15
N ALA A 82 3.66 12.34 -8.19
CA ALA A 82 5.09 12.14 -7.91
C ALA A 82 6.00 12.91 -8.87
N LYS A 83 7.05 13.54 -8.34
CA LYS A 83 8.04 14.36 -9.08
C LYS A 83 9.49 13.93 -8.81
N THR A 84 9.74 13.30 -7.67
CA THR A 84 11.07 12.82 -7.28
C THR A 84 11.17 11.30 -7.38
N PRO A 85 12.38 10.72 -7.51
CA PRO A 85 12.57 9.27 -7.51
C PRO A 85 11.98 8.59 -6.27
N SER A 86 12.09 9.21 -5.09
CA SER A 86 11.52 8.69 -3.84
C SER A 86 9.99 8.67 -3.87
N GLU A 87 9.36 9.70 -4.41
CA GLU A 87 7.90 9.74 -4.58
C GLU A 87 7.42 8.69 -5.59
N VAL A 88 8.16 8.49 -6.69
CA VAL A 88 7.88 7.43 -7.67
C VAL A 88 8.03 6.04 -7.02
N ALA A 89 9.06 5.83 -6.20
CA ALA A 89 9.21 4.57 -5.48
C ALA A 89 8.01 4.31 -4.55
N ILE A 90 7.54 5.33 -3.82
CA ILE A 90 6.35 5.22 -2.95
C ILE A 90 5.10 4.90 -3.78
N SER A 91 4.92 5.55 -4.94
CA SER A 91 3.74 5.32 -5.79
C SER A 91 3.68 3.89 -6.33
N ILE A 92 4.83 3.32 -6.73
CA ILE A 92 4.96 1.94 -7.18
C ILE A 92 4.66 0.97 -6.05
N ILE A 93 5.19 1.21 -4.85
CA ILE A 93 4.93 0.35 -3.68
C ILE A 93 3.46 0.36 -3.31
N ALA A 94 2.84 1.54 -3.30
CA ALA A 94 1.41 1.68 -3.03
C ALA A 94 0.58 0.89 -4.06
N GLU A 95 0.98 0.90 -5.33
CA GLU A 95 0.33 0.13 -6.37
C GLU A 95 0.50 -1.39 -6.18
N VAL A 96 1.72 -1.87 -5.90
CA VAL A 96 1.96 -3.29 -5.62
C VAL A 96 1.10 -3.76 -4.44
N ILE A 97 1.05 -2.98 -3.35
CA ILE A 97 0.25 -3.31 -2.16
C ILE A 97 -1.25 -3.34 -2.50
N SER A 98 -1.75 -2.43 -3.33
CA SER A 98 -3.18 -2.38 -3.68
C SER A 98 -3.63 -3.58 -4.53
N THR A 99 -2.70 -4.27 -5.19
CA THR A 99 -2.99 -5.50 -5.95
C THR A 99 -2.96 -6.78 -5.12
N ARG A 100 -2.63 -6.69 -3.82
CA ARG A 100 -2.67 -7.86 -2.93
C ARG A 100 -4.08 -8.44 -2.96
N PRO A 101 -4.21 -9.77 -3.06
CA PRO A 101 -5.49 -10.42 -2.84
C PRO A 101 -6.02 -9.94 -1.49
N SER A 102 -7.15 -9.23 -1.48
CA SER A 102 -7.79 -8.89 -0.22
C SER A 102 -8.13 -10.21 0.45
N SER A 103 -7.40 -10.56 1.51
CA SER A 103 -7.67 -11.73 2.35
C SER A 103 -9.00 -11.59 3.13
N THR A 104 -9.78 -10.57 2.83
CA THR A 104 -11.15 -10.33 3.30
C THR A 104 -11.96 -9.68 2.18
N ALA A 105 -12.12 -10.39 1.06
CA ALA A 105 -13.22 -10.16 0.13
C ALA A 105 -14.22 -11.32 0.23
N THR A 106 -14.87 -11.46 1.39
CA THR A 106 -16.33 -11.65 1.32
C THR A 106 -16.83 -10.52 0.44
N LYS A 107 -17.25 -10.85 -0.78
CA LYS A 107 -18.02 -9.94 -1.61
C LYS A 107 -19.22 -9.51 -0.77
N SER A 108 -19.17 -8.33 -0.18
CA SER A 108 -20.37 -7.66 0.29
C SER A 108 -21.02 -7.13 -0.97
N ASP A 109 -22.14 -7.74 -1.33
CA ASP A 109 -23.03 -7.30 -2.38
C ASP A 109 -23.28 -5.79 -2.28
N GLU A 110 -23.28 -5.10 -3.42
CA GLU A 110 -23.42 -3.65 -3.61
C GLU A 110 -24.81 -3.10 -3.26
N ASP A 111 -25.41 -3.50 -2.12
CA ASP A 111 -26.64 -2.87 -1.62
C ASP A 111 -26.82 -2.97 -0.09
N SER A 112 -25.73 -3.00 0.69
CA SER A 112 -25.82 -2.89 2.16
C SER A 112 -25.58 -1.45 2.61
N PRO A 113 -26.44 -0.85 3.46
CA PRO A 113 -26.22 0.49 4.00
C PRO A 113 -24.90 0.52 4.77
N ILE A 114 -24.17 1.62 4.63
CA ILE A 114 -23.01 1.98 5.45
C ILE A 114 -23.51 2.24 6.88
N GLU A 115 -23.80 1.18 7.63
CA GLU A 115 -24.15 1.22 9.05
C GLU A 115 -23.23 0.19 9.72
N GLN A 116 -22.02 0.54 10.16
CA GLN A 116 -21.81 1.35 11.36
C GLN A 116 -20.37 1.86 11.34
N VAL A 117 -20.18 3.18 11.29
CA VAL A 117 -18.88 3.78 11.60
C VAL A 117 -18.60 3.50 13.09
N PRO A 118 -17.52 2.79 13.45
CA PRO A 118 -17.20 2.56 14.86
C PRO A 118 -17.05 3.92 15.53
N LYS A 119 -17.64 4.09 16.71
CA LYS A 119 -17.51 5.35 17.44
C LYS A 119 -16.02 5.60 17.69
N VAL A 120 -15.55 6.80 17.40
CA VAL A 120 -14.15 7.21 17.60
C VAL A 120 -14.01 8.11 18.83
N ALA A 121 -12.86 8.03 19.48
CA ALA A 121 -12.47 8.89 20.60
C ALA A 121 -11.10 9.52 20.29
N ILE A 122 -10.78 10.64 20.94
CA ILE A 122 -9.48 11.30 20.81
C ILE A 122 -8.60 10.88 22.00
N ASP A 123 -7.38 10.41 21.71
CA ASP A 123 -6.37 10.15 22.75
C ASP A 123 -5.95 11.49 23.40
N PRO A 124 -6.19 11.70 24.71
CA PRO A 124 -5.92 12.97 25.38
C PRO A 124 -4.43 13.30 25.48
N VAL A 125 -3.53 12.34 25.22
CA VAL A 125 -2.08 12.53 25.30
C VAL A 125 -1.51 13.07 23.99
N CYS A 126 -1.95 12.54 22.85
CA CYS A 126 -1.35 12.80 21.54
C CYS A 126 -2.33 13.33 20.48
N ALA A 127 -3.62 13.46 20.80
CA ALA A 127 -4.69 13.88 19.91
C ALA A 127 -4.96 12.95 18.71
N MET A 128 -4.44 11.72 18.73
CA MET A 128 -4.74 10.71 17.72
C MET A 128 -6.18 10.21 17.88
N GLU A 129 -6.91 10.10 16.77
CA GLU A 129 -8.22 9.46 16.72
C GLU A 129 -8.08 7.94 16.87
N VAL A 130 -8.89 7.34 17.75
CA VAL A 130 -8.86 5.91 18.07
C VAL A 130 -10.26 5.32 18.02
N ALA A 131 -10.39 4.15 17.38
CA ALA A 131 -11.65 3.43 17.35
C ALA A 131 -12.00 2.87 18.74
N MET A 132 -13.23 3.10 19.19
CA MET A 132 -13.77 2.50 20.42
C MET A 132 -14.35 1.12 20.11
N VAL A 133 -13.47 0.13 19.95
CA VAL A 133 -13.84 -1.26 19.67
C VAL A 133 -13.44 -2.17 20.84
N GLU A 134 -13.95 -3.40 20.85
CA GLU A 134 -13.54 -4.39 21.83
C GLU A 134 -12.03 -4.65 21.72
N GLY A 135 -11.32 -4.56 22.85
CA GLY A 135 -9.86 -4.65 22.91
C GLY A 135 -9.11 -3.31 22.82
N SER A 136 -9.80 -2.19 22.55
CA SER A 136 -9.15 -0.87 22.59
C SER A 136 -8.55 -0.57 23.96
N LEU A 137 -7.35 0.01 23.96
CA LEU A 137 -6.67 0.41 25.19
C LEU A 137 -7.44 1.54 25.86
N GLN A 138 -8.04 1.23 27.01
CA GLN A 138 -8.82 2.19 27.79
C GLN A 138 -8.39 2.25 29.26
N LEU A 139 -8.69 3.38 29.90
CA LEU A 139 -8.55 3.64 31.33
C LEU A 139 -9.76 4.44 31.80
N LYS A 140 -10.34 4.09 32.95
CA LYS A 140 -11.41 4.88 33.57
C LYS A 140 -10.78 5.90 34.52
N PHE A 141 -11.09 7.18 34.34
CA PHE A 141 -10.69 8.27 35.24
C PHE A 141 -11.89 9.17 35.49
N ASP A 142 -12.12 9.52 36.76
CA ASP A 142 -13.28 10.32 37.20
C ASP A 142 -14.63 9.85 36.62
N GLY A 143 -14.84 8.52 36.64
CA GLY A 143 -16.07 7.91 36.12
C GLY A 143 -16.17 7.79 34.60
N ARG A 144 -15.29 8.43 33.82
CA ARG A 144 -15.31 8.46 32.35
C ARG A 144 -14.25 7.54 31.72
N PRO A 145 -14.57 6.79 30.66
CA PRO A 145 -13.58 6.03 29.91
C PRO A 145 -12.77 6.95 28.98
N TYR A 146 -11.45 6.79 29.00
CA TYR A 146 -10.51 7.41 28.06
C TYR A 146 -9.85 6.30 27.24
N TYR A 147 -9.65 6.56 25.94
CA TYR A 147 -9.09 5.62 24.97
C TYR A 147 -7.74 6.13 24.50
N PHE A 148 -6.82 5.20 24.20
CA PHE A 148 -5.42 5.52 23.90
C PHE A 148 -4.93 4.79 22.65
N CYS A 149 -4.10 5.45 21.84
CA CYS A 149 -3.53 4.88 20.61
C CYS A 149 -2.47 3.83 20.90
N GLY A 150 -1.92 3.81 22.11
CA GLY A 150 -0.90 2.86 22.51
C GLY A 150 -0.67 2.79 24.01
N THR A 151 0.11 1.80 24.42
CA THR A 151 0.45 1.57 25.84
C THR A 151 1.23 2.73 26.45
N GLY A 152 2.01 3.46 25.63
CA GLY A 152 2.74 4.65 26.05
C GLY A 152 1.80 5.77 26.52
N CYS A 153 0.82 6.15 25.68
CA CYS A 153 -0.18 7.16 26.03
C CYS A 153 -1.01 6.74 27.25
N LYS A 154 -1.46 5.47 27.31
CA LYS A 154 -2.19 4.95 28.48
C LYS A 154 -1.38 5.09 29.78
N LYS A 155 -0.09 4.73 29.74
CA LYS A 155 0.81 4.85 30.92
C LYS A 155 1.06 6.31 31.29
N ALA A 156 1.29 7.18 30.31
CA ALA A 156 1.51 8.61 30.52
C ALA A 156 0.28 9.26 31.17
N PHE A 157 -0.91 8.99 30.63
CA PHE A 157 -2.17 9.46 31.21
C PHE A 157 -2.38 8.91 32.61
N ALA A 158 -2.15 7.62 32.86
CA ALA A 158 -2.29 7.03 34.19
C ALA A 158 -1.35 7.65 35.24
N ALA A 159 -0.16 8.12 34.82
CA ALA A 159 0.81 8.74 35.71
C ALA A 159 0.43 10.18 36.11
N ASN A 160 -0.19 10.94 35.21
CA ASN A 160 -0.62 12.31 35.50
C ASN A 160 -1.85 12.72 34.66
N PRO A 161 -3.07 12.26 34.98
CA PRO A 161 -4.25 12.50 34.15
C PRO A 161 -4.58 14.00 34.00
N GLN A 162 -4.45 14.78 35.07
CA GLN A 162 -4.86 16.18 35.09
C GLN A 162 -4.08 17.06 34.10
N SER A 163 -2.83 16.74 33.79
CA SER A 163 -2.02 17.51 32.85
C SER A 163 -2.52 17.43 31.40
N TYR A 164 -3.25 16.35 31.07
CA TYR A 164 -3.81 16.11 29.74
C TYR A 164 -5.27 16.58 29.64
N LEU A 165 -5.98 16.68 30.75
CA LEU A 165 -7.39 17.12 30.78
C LEU A 165 -7.55 18.64 30.79
N ASN A 166 -6.51 19.38 31.16
CA ASN A 166 -6.52 20.84 31.24
C ASN A 166 -6.03 21.53 29.95
N ARG A 167 -5.81 20.78 28.86
CA ARG A 167 -5.45 21.35 27.56
C ARG A 167 -6.75 21.66 26.81
N GLU A 168 -7.12 22.95 26.74
CA GLU A 168 -8.13 23.40 25.78
C GLU A 168 -7.66 23.07 24.34
N PRO A 169 -8.60 22.75 23.43
CA PRO A 169 -8.30 22.39 22.04
C PRO A 169 -7.61 23.51 21.25
#